data_AF-A0A535R839-F1
#
_entry.id   AF-A0A535R839-F1
#
_cell.length_a   1.000
_cell.length_b   1.000
_cell.length_c   1.000
_cell.angle_alpha   90.00
_cell.angle_beta   90.00
_cell.angle_gamma   90.00
#
_symmetry.space_group_name_H-M   'P 1'
#
loop_
_entity.id
_entity.type
_entity.pdbx_description
1 polymer ?
#
loop_
_entity_poly.entity_id
_entity_poly.type
_entity_poly.pdbx_seq_one_letter_code
_entity_poly.pdbx_strand_id
1 'polypeptide(L)' 'MPGTNRAEALRQKLEERSAQVAVVGLGYVGLPLALALTQAGFRVIGIDAAASKVEAINRGVSHIEDVASDEVSRAIAA' A
#
# COMPACT_ATOMS: atom_id res chain seq x y z
N MET A 1 25.64 -25.15 -1.19
CA MET A 1 24.32 -24.67 -1.67
C MET A 1 24.51 -23.25 -2.18
N PRO A 2 24.32 -22.96 -3.48
CA PRO A 2 24.32 -21.57 -3.92
C PRO A 2 23.12 -20.90 -3.26
N GLY A 3 23.36 -19.90 -2.41
CA GLY A 3 22.29 -19.21 -1.70
C GLY A 3 21.29 -18.63 -2.70
N THR A 4 20.00 -18.84 -2.44
CA THR A 4 18.90 -18.37 -3.30
C THR A 4 19.14 -16.91 -3.71
N ASN A 5 19.17 -16.67 -5.01
CA ASN A 5 19.33 -15.33 -5.57
C ASN A 5 18.22 -14.43 -5.00
N ARG A 6 18.58 -13.31 -4.36
CA ARG A 6 17.62 -12.40 -3.72
C ARG A 6 16.59 -11.85 -4.72
N ALA A 7 17.00 -11.63 -5.97
CA ALA A 7 16.10 -11.18 -7.02
C ALA A 7 15.06 -12.26 -7.36
N GLU A 8 15.48 -13.53 -7.40
CA GLU A 8 14.60 -14.67 -7.63
C GLU A 8 13.57 -14.82 -6.50
N ALA A 9 14.04 -14.76 -5.25
CA ALA A 9 13.17 -14.83 -4.08
C ALA A 9 12.17 -13.66 -4.02
N LEU A 10 12.58 -12.46 -4.43
CA LEU A 10 11.67 -11.32 -4.53
C LEU A 10 10.66 -11.52 -5.66
N ARG A 11 11.10 -11.99 -6.83
CA ARG A 11 10.21 -12.25 -7.97
C ARG A 11 9.12 -13.24 -7.58
N GLN A 12 9.49 -14.34 -6.93
CA GLN A 12 8.54 -15.33 -6.42
C GLN A 12 7.52 -14.68 -5.46
N LYS A 13 7.97 -13.84 -4.52
CA LYS A 13 7.06 -13.14 -3.60
C LYS A 13 6.11 -12.16 -4.30
N LEU A 14 6.56 -11.53 -5.38
CA LEU A 14 5.71 -10.65 -6.19
C LEU A 14 4.67 -11.47 -6.98
N GLU A 15 5.07 -12.59 -7.57
CA GLU A 15 4.19 -13.54 -8.26
C GLU A 15 3.17 -14.17 -7.30
N GLU A 16 3.54 -14.45 -6.06
CA GLU A 16 2.64 -15.01 -5.04
C GLU A 16 1.86 -13.94 -4.26
N ARG A 17 2.09 -12.66 -4.52
CA ARG A 17 1.54 -11.50 -3.77
C ARG A 17 1.88 -11.53 -2.27
N SER A 18 2.87 -12.31 -1.87
CA SER A 18 3.36 -12.44 -0.48
C SER A 18 4.41 -11.38 -0.12
N ALA A 19 4.84 -10.56 -1.08
CA ALA A 19 5.69 -9.40 -0.82
C ALA A 19 4.94 -8.33 0.01
N GLN A 20 5.62 -7.74 0.99
CA GLN A 20 5.15 -6.54 1.66
C GLN A 20 5.65 -5.31 0.89
N VAL A 21 4.74 -4.39 0.58
CA VAL A 21 5.05 -3.20 -0.19
C VAL A 21 4.86 -1.96 0.67
N ALA A 22 5.87 -1.08 0.71
CA ALA A 22 5.76 0.21 1.35
C ALA A 22 5.62 1.31 0.29
N VAL A 23 4.63 2.19 0.45
CA VAL A 23 4.45 3.37 -0.39
C VAL A 23 4.80 4.61 0.44
N VAL A 24 5.84 5.33 0.01
CA VAL A 24 6.33 6.53 0.70
C VAL A 24 5.80 7.78 0.00
N GLY A 25 5.09 8.60 0.76
CA GLY A 25 4.26 9.70 0.28
C GLY A 25 2.86 9.21 -0.06
N LEU A 26 1.85 9.70 0.65
CA LEU A 26 0.44 9.35 0.47
C LEU A 26 -0.36 10.52 -0.12
N GLY A 27 0.26 11.30 -0.99
CA GLY A 27 -0.42 12.36 -1.73
C GLY A 27 -1.24 11.83 -2.91
N TYR A 28 -1.52 12.72 -3.85
CA TYR A 28 -2.37 12.46 -5.02
C TYR A 28 -2.00 11.20 -5.83
N VAL A 29 -0.72 10.86 -5.95
CA VAL A 29 -0.27 9.64 -6.66
C VAL A 29 -0.13 8.45 -5.71
N GLY A 30 0.43 8.69 -4.53
CA GLY A 30 0.80 7.62 -3.61
C GLY A 30 -0.39 6.91 -2.97
N LEU A 31 -1.45 7.65 -2.60
CA LEU A 31 -2.64 7.05 -2.04
C LEU A 31 -3.35 6.14 -3.06
N PRO A 32 -3.68 6.58 -4.30
CA PRO A 32 -4.22 5.68 -5.32
C PRO A 32 -3.34 4.46 -5.60
N LEU A 33 -2.01 4.64 -5.64
CA LEU A 33 -1.08 3.51 -5.83
C LEU A 33 -1.16 2.49 -4.69
N ALA A 34 -1.19 2.95 -3.43
CA ALA A 34 -1.31 2.09 -2.27
C ALA A 34 -2.63 1.30 -2.28
N LEU A 35 -3.74 1.96 -2.67
CA LEU A 35 -5.04 1.30 -2.82
C LEU A 35 -5.03 0.27 -3.95
N ALA A 36 -4.47 0.60 -5.11
CA ALA A 36 -4.37 -0.32 -6.24
C ALA A 36 -3.54 -1.57 -5.88
N LEU A 37 -2.43 -1.41 -5.15
CA LEU A 37 -1.62 -2.52 -4.67
C LEU A 37 -2.36 -3.38 -3.65
N THR A 38 -3.13 -2.76 -2.76
CA THR A 38 -3.99 -3.47 -1.80
C THR A 38 -5.06 -4.28 -2.53
N GLN A 39 -5.73 -3.68 -3.52
CA GLN A 39 -6.72 -4.36 -4.37
C GLN A 39 -6.10 -5.50 -5.20
N ALA A 40 -4.83 -5.38 -5.58
CA ALA A 40 -4.07 -6.43 -6.26
C ALA A 40 -3.66 -7.59 -5.33
N GLY A 41 -3.98 -7.53 -4.04
CA GLY A 41 -3.75 -8.58 -3.06
C GLY A 41 -2.45 -8.46 -2.28
N PHE A 42 -1.71 -7.35 -2.40
CA PHE A 42 -0.51 -7.12 -1.62
C PHE A 42 -0.84 -6.59 -0.23
N ARG A 43 0.01 -6.94 0.75
CA ARG A 43 0.05 -6.25 2.03
C ARG A 43 0.81 -4.93 1.87
N VAL A 44 0.12 -3.81 2.05
CA VAL A 44 0.68 -2.47 1.82
C VAL A 44 0.83 -1.70 3.12
N ILE A 45 1.96 -1.00 3.27
CA ILE A 45 2.21 -0.04 4.35
C ILE A 45 2.33 1.34 3.72
N GLY A 46 1.40 2.24 4.04
CA GLY A 46 1.49 3.64 3.66
C GLY A 46 2.36 4.44 4.64
N ILE A 47 3.26 5.27 4.13
CA ILE A 47 4.15 6.12 4.93
C ILE A 47 4.04 7.56 4.42
N ASP A 48 3.77 8.52 5.28
CA ASP A 48 3.81 9.95 4.93
C ASP A 48 4.42 10.76 6.09
N ALA A 49 5.05 11.89 5.78
CA ALA A 49 5.62 12.78 6.80
C ALA A 49 4.54 13.57 7.54
N ALA A 50 3.38 13.79 6.93
CA ALA A 50 2.26 14.47 7.55
C ALA A 50 1.42 13.49 8.37
N ALA A 51 1.60 13.51 9.70
CA ALA A 51 0.84 12.67 10.64
C ALA A 51 -0.69 12.79 10.46
N SER A 52 -1.19 14.00 10.16
CA SER A 52 -2.62 14.24 9.91
C SER A 52 -3.18 13.42 8.74
N LYS A 53 -2.41 13.22 7.66
CA LYS A 53 -2.81 12.38 6.52
C LYS A 53 -2.87 10.92 6.92
N VAL A 54 -1.84 10.45 7.62
CA VAL A 54 -1.75 9.06 8.10
C VAL A 54 -2.93 8.74 9.01
N GLU A 55 -3.23 9.63 9.95
CA GLU A 55 -4.37 9.48 10.86
C GLU A 55 -5.73 9.48 10.14
N ALA A 56 -5.92 10.37 9.16
CA ALA A 56 -7.15 10.39 8.36
C ALA A 56 -7.33 9.08 7.59
N ILE A 57 -6.28 8.62 6.90
CA ILE A 57 -6.28 7.38 6.14
C ILE A 57 -6.58 6.18 7.05
N ASN A 58 -5.92 6.08 8.22
CA ASN A 58 -6.14 5.00 9.17
C ASN A 58 -7.55 5.00 9.79
N ARG A 59 -8.29 6.11 9.72
CA ARG A 59 -9.72 6.19 10.05
C ARG A 59 -10.64 5.89 8.86
N GLY A 60 -10.09 5.48 7.72
CA GLY A 60 -10.84 5.25 6.49
C GLY A 60 -11.23 6.51 5.73
N VAL A 61 -10.63 7.67 6.05
CA VAL A 61 -10.98 8.96 5.44
C VAL A 61 -9.94 9.34 4.39
N SER A 62 -10.40 9.58 3.17
CA SER A 62 -9.55 10.14 2.11
C SER A 62 -9.33 11.63 2.31
N HIS A 63 -8.12 12.09 2.00
CA HIS A 63 -7.78 13.51 1.91
C HIS A 63 -7.54 13.95 0.46
N ILE A 64 -7.79 13.06 -0.51
CA ILE A 64 -7.72 13.32 -1.95
C ILE A 64 -9.15 13.28 -2.49
N GLU A 65 -9.57 14.36 -3.15
CA GLU A 65 -10.95 14.51 -3.65
C GLU A 65 -11.35 13.40 -4.63
N ASP A 66 -10.41 12.99 -5.49
CA ASP A 66 -10.62 11.94 -6.50
C ASP A 66 -10.52 10.50 -5.95
N VAL A 67 -10.35 10.33 -4.63
CA VAL A 67 -10.33 9.02 -3.98
C VAL A 67 -11.46 8.97 -2.96
N ALA A 68 -12.44 8.10 -3.18
CA ALA A 68 -13.55 7.96 -2.24
C ALA A 68 -13.07 7.39 -0.89
N SER A 69 -13.54 7.95 0.21
CA SER A 69 -13.26 7.44 1.57
C SER A 69 -13.68 5.97 1.75
N ASP A 70 -14.71 5.52 1.03
CA ASP A 70 -15.12 4.12 1.03
C ASP A 70 -14.02 3.18 0.49
N GLU A 71 -13.22 3.62 -0.49
CA GLU A 71 -12.09 2.85 -1.00
C GLU A 71 -10.98 2.74 0.05
N VAL A 72 -10.69 3.84 0.75
CA VAL A 72 -9.72 3.87 1.85
C VAL A 72 -10.19 2.98 3.00
N SER A 73 -11.46 3.11 3.40
CA SER A 73 -12.06 2.31 4.47
C SER A 73 -11.97 0.81 4.20
N ARG A 74 -12.25 0.38 2.96
CA ARG A 74 -12.10 -1.03 2.56
C ARG A 74 -10.65 -1.52 2.65
N ALA A 75 -9.68 -0.67 2.35
CA ALA A 75 -8.27 -1.03 2.38
C ALA A 75 -7.70 -1.16 3.81
N ILE A 76 -8.25 -0.43 4.79
CA ILE A 76 -7.80 -0.49 6.20
C ILE A 76 -8.44 -1.64 6.98
N ALA A 77 -9.63 -2.10 6.57
CA ALA A 77 -10.34 -3.19 7.23
C ALA A 77 -9.84 -4.61 6.83
N ALA A 78 -8.90 -4.69 5.90
CA ALA A 78 -8.31 -5.93 5.37
C ALA A 78 -6.98 -6.28 6.05
#